data_AF-A0A0Q2QJD1-F1
#
_entry.id   AF-A0A0Q2QJD1-F1
#
_cell.length_a   1.000
_cell.length_b   1.000
_cell.length_c   1.000
_cell.angle_alpha   90.00
_cell.angle_beta   90.00
_cell.angle_gamma   90.00
#
_symmetry.space_group_name_H-M   'P 1'
#
loop_
_entity.id
_entity.type
_entity.pdbx_description
1 polymer ?
#
loop_
_entity_poly.entity_id
_entity_poly.type
_entity_poly.pdbx_seq_one_letter_code
_entity_poly.pdbx_strand_id
1 'polypeptide(L)'
;MADIDYALACDFIDPAENIPRQLRFQRNWAPPGDPRTFDGTGQLVAVIAEFGHPFNGHSLPLSKPGVHLEDVNNAIRGWETWATLDPTTYNLAAIRARINRAGLGNQP
;
A
#
# COMPACT_ATOMS: atom_id res chain seq x y z
N MET A 1 4.07 -11.38 8.80
CA MET A 1 4.89 -10.47 7.97
C MET A 1 5.05 -9.17 8.74
N ALA A 2 6.13 -8.42 8.54
CA ALA A 2 6.30 -7.11 9.16
C ALA A 2 5.89 -6.05 8.14
N ASP A 3 4.60 -5.80 8.05
CA ASP A 3 3.99 -4.80 7.21
C ASP A 3 3.68 -3.52 8.00
N ILE A 4 3.78 -2.38 7.32
CA ILE A 4 3.29 -1.10 7.83
C ILE A 4 1.88 -0.93 7.31
N ASP A 5 0.91 -0.88 8.22
CA ASP A 5 -0.46 -0.49 7.89
C ASP A 5 -0.54 1.04 7.92
N TYR A 6 -0.97 1.64 6.80
CA TYR A 6 -1.06 3.09 6.67
C TYR A 6 -2.28 3.69 7.38
N ALA A 7 -3.32 2.90 7.62
CA ALA A 7 -4.56 3.39 8.21
C ALA A 7 -5.37 2.24 8.81
N LEU A 8 -4.87 1.70 9.93
CA LEU A 8 -5.32 0.51 10.67
C LEU A 8 -6.81 0.13 10.62
N ALA A 9 -7.72 1.10 10.50
CA ALA A 9 -9.18 0.91 10.52
C ALA A 9 -9.92 1.53 9.32
N CYS A 10 -9.23 1.97 8.28
CA CYS A 10 -9.82 2.63 7.12
C CYS A 10 -9.78 1.74 5.87
N ASP A 11 -10.78 1.92 5.01
CA ASP A 11 -10.92 1.18 3.77
C ASP A 11 -10.33 1.96 2.60
N PHE A 12 -9.52 1.29 1.79
CA PHE A 12 -9.07 1.77 0.49
C PHE A 12 -9.84 1.02 -0.59
N ILE A 13 -10.69 1.75 -1.31
CA ILE A 13 -11.60 1.19 -2.31
C ILE A 13 -11.22 1.71 -3.69
N ASP A 14 -11.11 0.80 -4.65
CA ASP A 14 -11.12 1.17 -6.07
C ASP A 14 -12.59 1.29 -6.50
N PRO A 15 -13.06 2.47 -6.96
CA PRO A 15 -14.45 2.65 -7.37
C PRO A 15 -14.92 1.70 -8.48
N ALA A 16 -14.00 1.13 -9.28
CA ALA A 16 -14.34 0.16 -10.32
C ALA A 16 -14.65 -1.25 -9.78
N GLU A 17 -14.06 -1.61 -8.63
CA GLU A 17 -14.19 -2.96 -8.05
C GLU A 17 -15.07 -2.97 -6.80
N ASN A 18 -15.15 -1.84 -6.08
CA ASN A 18 -15.90 -1.67 -4.84
C ASN A 18 -15.57 -2.70 -3.74
N ILE A 19 -14.32 -3.18 -3.69
CA ILE A 19 -13.81 -4.12 -2.68
C ILE A 19 -12.98 -3.34 -1.65
N PRO A 20 -13.35 -3.36 -0.35
CA PRO A 20 -12.55 -2.79 0.74
C PRO A 20 -11.19 -3.49 0.90
N ARG A 21 -10.13 -2.68 0.99
CA ARG A 21 -8.75 -3.16 1.18
C ARG A 21 -8.02 -2.30 2.19
N GLN A 22 -7.05 -2.89 2.87
CA GLN A 22 -6.07 -2.15 3.66
C GLN A 22 -4.85 -1.82 2.81
N LEU A 23 -4.36 -0.58 2.94
CA LEU A 23 -3.13 -0.14 2.30
C LEU A 23 -1.95 -0.51 3.20
N ARG A 24 -1.04 -1.34 2.69
CA ARG A 24 0.10 -1.84 3.47
C ARG A 24 1.41 -1.72 2.71
N PHE A 25 2.49 -1.44 3.43
CA PHE A 25 3.85 -1.58 2.91
C PHE A 25 4.47 -2.89 3.40
N GLN A 26 4.65 -3.86 2.52
CA GLN A 26 5.34 -5.12 2.81
C GLN A 26 6.85 -4.88 2.81
N ARG A 27 7.48 -4.93 3.99
CA ARG A 27 8.90 -4.62 4.15
C ARG A 27 9.78 -5.80 3.76
N ASN A 28 10.91 -5.50 3.13
CA ASN A 28 11.98 -6.46 2.92
C ASN A 28 12.87 -6.57 4.17
N TRP A 29 13.26 -7.80 4.50
CA TRP A 29 14.24 -8.07 5.55
C TRP A 29 15.62 -7.63 5.09
N ALA A 30 16.43 -7.13 6.03
CA ALA A 30 17.81 -6.85 5.71
C ALA A 30 18.59 -8.14 5.40
N PRO A 31 19.58 -8.09 4.50
CA PRO A 31 20.39 -9.26 4.18
C PRO A 31 21.22 -9.71 5.39
N PRO A 32 21.67 -10.99 5.42
CA PRO A 32 22.55 -11.47 6.48
C PRO A 32 23.80 -10.59 6.65
N GLY A 33 24.10 -10.21 7.90
CA GLY A 33 25.24 -9.34 8.22
C GLY A 33 24.92 -7.84 8.22
N ASP A 34 23.72 -7.43 7.82
CA ASP A 34 23.25 -6.06 8.04
C ASP A 34 22.76 -5.91 9.51
N PRO A 35 23.17 -4.86 10.24
CA PRO A 35 22.72 -4.64 11.61
C PRO A 35 21.23 -4.24 11.72
N ARG A 36 20.58 -3.88 10.60
CA ARG A 36 19.16 -3.49 10.57
C ARG A 36 18.26 -4.71 10.46
N THR A 37 17.04 -4.63 10.99
CA THR A 37 16.01 -5.68 10.80
C THR A 37 15.41 -5.65 9.38
N PHE A 38 15.22 -4.46 8.83
CA PHE A 38 14.66 -4.24 7.49
C PHE A 38 15.62 -3.36 6.70
N ASP A 39 15.76 -3.60 5.40
CA ASP A 39 16.69 -2.85 4.54
C ASP A 39 16.17 -1.44 4.16
N GLY A 40 14.90 -1.15 4.46
CA GLY A 40 14.24 0.11 4.14
C GLY A 40 13.48 0.09 2.80
N THR A 41 13.48 -1.06 2.12
CA THR A 41 12.76 -1.30 0.88
C THR A 41 11.57 -2.23 1.08
N GLY A 42 10.75 -2.37 0.05
CA GLY A 42 9.58 -3.23 0.10
C GLY A 42 8.66 -3.01 -1.08
N GLN A 43 7.38 -3.26 -0.85
CA GLN A 43 6.34 -3.07 -1.86
C GLN A 43 5.07 -2.52 -1.21
N LEU A 44 4.50 -1.49 -1.83
CA LEU A 44 3.17 -1.01 -1.49
C LEU A 44 2.13 -1.94 -2.12
N VAL A 45 1.22 -2.45 -1.30
CA VAL A 45 0.16 -3.37 -1.69
C VAL A 45 -1.17 -2.94 -1.08
N ALA A 46 -2.27 -3.37 -1.68
CA ALA A 46 -3.61 -3.33 -1.09
C ALA A 46 -4.05 -4.76 -0.76
N VAL A 47 -4.47 -5.02 0.47
CA VAL A 47 -4.81 -6.37 0.95
C VAL A 47 -6.28 -6.42 1.35
N ILE A 48 -6.99 -7.45 0.92
CA ILE A 48 -8.33 -7.73 1.46
C ILE A 48 -8.15 -8.30 2.88
N ALA A 49 -8.48 -7.52 3.89
CA ALA A 49 -8.30 -7.90 5.31
C ALA A 49 -9.62 -8.23 6.03
N GLU A 50 -10.75 -8.20 5.31
CA GLU A 50 -12.06 -8.52 5.86
C GLU A 50 -12.13 -9.99 6.30
N PHE A 51 -12.47 -10.20 7.58
CA PHE A 51 -12.61 -11.53 8.14
C PHE A 51 -13.80 -12.28 7.52
N GLY A 52 -13.58 -13.50 7.06
CA GLY A 52 -14.62 -14.33 6.41
C GLY A 52 -14.80 -14.06 4.91
N HIS A 53 -14.12 -13.05 4.34
CA HIS A 53 -14.13 -12.85 2.89
C HIS A 53 -13.41 -14.02 2.19
N PRO A 54 -13.94 -14.60 1.11
CA PRO A 54 -13.35 -15.76 0.43
C PRO A 54 -11.95 -15.50 -0.13
N PHE A 55 -11.61 -14.22 -0.35
CA PHE A 55 -10.29 -13.77 -0.79
C PHE A 55 -9.50 -13.02 0.30
N ASN A 56 -9.80 -13.25 1.58
CA ASN A 56 -9.02 -12.69 2.68
C ASN A 56 -7.52 -13.02 2.52
N GLY A 57 -6.66 -12.02 2.69
CA GLY A 57 -5.22 -12.10 2.50
C GLY A 57 -4.77 -11.91 1.05
N HIS A 58 -5.69 -11.83 0.08
CA HIS A 58 -5.33 -11.54 -1.31
C HIS A 58 -4.73 -10.13 -1.40
N SER A 59 -3.56 -10.03 -2.02
CA SER A 59 -2.81 -8.78 -2.16
C SER A 59 -2.77 -8.32 -3.62
N LEU A 60 -3.02 -7.03 -3.82
CA LEU A 60 -2.90 -6.32 -5.09
C LEU A 60 -1.67 -5.40 -5.02
N PRO A 61 -0.63 -5.63 -5.82
CA PRO A 61 0.55 -4.78 -5.80
C PRO A 61 0.30 -3.43 -6.46
N LEU A 62 0.60 -2.35 -5.73
CA LEU A 62 0.46 -0.97 -6.19
C LEU A 62 1.79 -0.38 -6.66
N SER A 63 2.92 -0.81 -6.08
CA SER A 63 4.27 -0.45 -6.51
C SER A 63 5.05 -1.64 -7.06
N LYS A 64 6.19 -1.36 -7.70
CA LYS A 64 7.26 -2.33 -7.95
C LYS A 64 7.79 -2.89 -6.63
N PRO A 65 8.32 -4.13 -6.62
CA PRO A 65 9.07 -4.62 -5.48
C PRO A 65 10.39 -3.87 -5.32
N GLY A 66 10.89 -3.78 -4.08
CA GLY A 66 12.19 -3.18 -3.77
C GLY A 66 12.21 -1.65 -3.80
N VAL A 67 11.05 -0.97 -3.82
CA VAL A 67 11.01 0.49 -3.71
C VAL A 67 11.34 0.93 -2.29
N HIS A 68 11.97 2.09 -2.13
CA HIS A 68 12.21 2.64 -0.79
C HIS A 68 10.90 3.10 -0.15
N LEU A 69 10.75 2.82 1.14
CA LEU A 69 9.59 3.26 1.93
C LEU A 69 9.43 4.78 1.90
N GLU A 70 10.53 5.52 1.93
CA GLU A 70 10.51 6.99 1.89
C GLU A 70 9.94 7.53 0.57
N ASP A 71 10.32 6.94 -0.56
CA ASP A 71 9.78 7.32 -1.87
C ASP A 71 8.27 7.10 -1.94
N VAL A 72 7.78 5.98 -1.39
CA VAL A 72 6.35 5.71 -1.28
C VAL A 72 5.65 6.73 -0.40
N ASN A 73 6.18 7.01 0.81
CA ASN A 73 5.62 8.00 1.73
C ASN A 73 5.55 9.40 1.09
N ASN A 74 6.58 9.77 0.33
CA ASN A 74 6.62 11.03 -0.40
C ASN A 74 5.57 11.07 -1.52
N ALA A 75 5.43 9.98 -2.29
CA ALA A 75 4.48 9.89 -3.39
C ALA A 75 3.02 10.00 -2.93
N ILE A 76 2.69 9.40 -1.77
CA ILE A 76 1.33 9.41 -1.21
C ILE A 76 1.13 10.48 -0.15
N ARG A 77 2.08 11.41 0.06
CA ARG A 77 1.98 12.41 1.13
C ARG A 77 0.64 13.17 1.10
N GLY A 78 0.01 13.24 2.27
CA GLY A 78 -1.29 13.92 2.47
C GLY A 78 -2.48 13.19 1.84
N TRP A 79 -2.36 11.89 1.57
CA TRP A 79 -3.44 11.06 1.01
C TRP A 79 -4.71 11.13 1.84
N GLU A 80 -4.60 11.36 3.15
CA GLU A 80 -5.70 11.57 4.09
C GLU A 80 -6.59 12.78 3.73
N THR A 81 -6.14 13.64 2.82
CA THR A 81 -6.89 14.80 2.32
C THR A 81 -7.37 14.62 0.89
N TRP A 82 -6.48 14.20 -0.03
CA TRP A 82 -6.80 14.18 -1.47
C TRP A 82 -7.33 12.83 -1.97
N ALA A 83 -7.16 11.75 -1.20
CA ALA A 83 -7.71 10.45 -1.53
C ALA A 83 -9.05 10.19 -0.82
N THR A 84 -9.49 11.07 0.09
CA THR A 84 -10.70 10.87 0.89
C THR A 84 -11.96 10.79 0.02
N LEU A 85 -12.72 9.72 0.20
CA LEU A 85 -14.08 9.57 -0.34
C LEU A 85 -15.11 9.91 0.74
N ASP A 86 -14.90 9.38 1.95
CA ASP A 86 -15.66 9.66 3.16
C ASP A 86 -14.74 9.55 4.40
N PRO A 87 -15.21 9.81 5.64
CA PRO A 87 -14.35 9.84 6.83
C PRO A 87 -13.55 8.56 7.12
N THR A 88 -13.96 7.41 6.58
CA THR A 88 -13.33 6.11 6.82
C THR A 88 -12.86 5.43 5.54
N THR A 89 -13.13 6.02 4.38
CA THR A 89 -12.86 5.41 3.08
C THR A 89 -12.06 6.33 2.17
N TYR A 90 -11.07 5.74 1.50
CA TYR A 90 -10.13 6.42 0.62
C TYR A 90 -10.08 5.76 -0.76
N ASN A 91 -9.75 6.56 -1.77
CA ASN A 91 -9.72 6.17 -3.16
C ASN A 91 -8.40 5.48 -3.52
N LEU A 92 -8.45 4.17 -3.63
CA LEU A 92 -7.30 3.33 -3.97
C LEU A 92 -6.77 3.60 -5.38
N ALA A 93 -7.65 3.90 -6.34
CA ALA A 93 -7.25 4.22 -7.71
C ALA A 93 -6.43 5.52 -7.76
N ALA A 94 -6.78 6.52 -6.93
CA ALA A 94 -6.03 7.76 -6.82
C ALA A 94 -4.63 7.54 -6.21
N ILE A 95 -4.52 6.69 -5.19
CA ILE A 95 -3.23 6.25 -4.62
C ILE A 95 -2.37 5.58 -5.70
N ARG A 96 -2.93 4.61 -6.41
CA ARG A 96 -2.25 3.89 -7.49
C ARG A 96 -1.76 4.83 -8.58
N ALA A 97 -2.58 5.81 -8.98
CA ALA A 97 -2.20 6.81 -9.97
C ALA A 97 -1.01 7.68 -9.53
N ARG A 98 -0.94 8.09 -8.26
CA ARG A 98 0.21 8.84 -7.73
C ARG A 98 1.49 8.00 -7.69
N ILE A 99 1.37 6.74 -7.26
CA ILE A 99 2.50 5.80 -7.26
C ILE A 99 3.05 5.58 -8.68
N ASN A 100 2.17 5.41 -9.66
CA ASN A 100 2.55 5.33 -11.07
C ASN A 100 3.23 6.61 -11.57
N ARG A 101 2.67 7.79 -11.25
CA ARG A 101 3.22 9.09 -11.64
C ARG A 101 4.60 9.36 -11.03
N ALA A 102 4.86 8.82 -9.83
CA ALA A 102 6.17 8.87 -9.18
C ALA A 102 7.19 7.88 -9.78
N GLY A 103 6.83 7.06 -10.77
CA GLY A 103 7.70 6.04 -11.38
C GLY A 103 7.88 4.77 -10.54
N LEU A 104 7.18 4.69 -9.39
CA LEU A 104 7.26 3.61 -8.42
C LEU A 104 6.30 2.46 -8.75
N GLY A 105 5.30 2.71 -9.58
CA GLY A 105 4.25 1.76 -9.93
C GLY A 105 4.67 0.68 -10.90
N ASN A 106 3.94 -0.43 -10.90
CA ASN A 106 4.04 -1.43 -11.96
C ASN A 106 3.41 -0.83 -13.21
N GLN A 107 4.18 -0.13 -14.04
CA GLN A 107 3.68 0.25 -15.36
C GLN A 107 3.31 -1.03 -16.12
N PRO A 108 2.24 -1.01 -16.94
CA PRO A 108 2.18 -1.93 -18.07
C PRO A 108 3.35 -1.72 -19.02
#